data_AF-A0A960WXF3-F1
#
_entry.id   AF-A0A960WXF3-F1
#
_cell.length_a   1.000
_cell.length_b   1.000
_cell.length_c   1.000
_cell.angle_alpha   90.00
_cell.angle_beta   90.00
_cell.angle_gamma   90.00
#
_symmetry.space_group_name_H-M   'P 1'
#
loop_
_entity.id
_entity.type
_entity.pdbx_description
1 polymer ?
#
loop_
_entity_poly.entity_id
_entity_poly.type
_entity_poly.pdbx_seq_one_letter_code
_entity_poly.pdbx_strand_id
1 'polypeptide(L)' 'LHTGAEIEAAFVEALHRGFAEEREPTELDLGEVLCESVPLAVSMSESIERLRHWAKGRARHASAKETPSRRGRKLNLG' A
#
# COMPACT_ATOMS: atom_id res chain seq x y z
N LEU A 1 2.83 5.80 1.85
CA LEU A 1 1.95 4.64 1.55
C LEU A 1 0.70 5.20 0.88
N HIS A 2 0.47 4.86 -0.38
CA HIS A 2 -0.75 5.22 -1.10
C HIS A 2 -1.73 4.04 -1.05
N THR A 3 -3.02 4.35 -1.07
CA THR A 3 -4.08 3.36 -1.28
C THR A 3 -4.12 2.93 -2.74
N GLY A 4 -4.80 1.81 -3.03
CA GLY A 4 -4.95 1.33 -4.41
C GLY A 4 -5.62 2.36 -5.33
N ALA A 5 -6.63 3.09 -4.82
CA ALA A 5 -7.31 4.14 -5.55
C ALA A 5 -6.40 5.33 -5.88
N GLU A 6 -5.53 5.73 -4.94
CA GLU A 6 -4.55 6.79 -5.18
C GLU A 6 -3.51 6.38 -6.23
N ILE A 7 -3.10 5.11 -6.24
CA ILE A 7 -2.17 4.56 -7.24
C ILE A 7 -2.83 4.55 -8.63
N GLU A 8 -4.08 4.12 -8.72
CA GLU A 8 -4.84 4.14 -9.98
C GLU A 8 -5.00 5.57 -10.52
N ALA A 9 -5.40 6.51 -9.66
CA ALA A 9 -5.54 7.91 -10.04
C ALA A 9 -4.21 8.51 -10.54
N ALA A 10 -3.09 8.19 -9.86
CA ALA A 10 -1.78 8.65 -10.30
C ALA A 10 -1.40 8.09 -11.69
N PHE A 11 -1.74 6.84 -11.97
CA PHE A 11 -1.49 6.22 -13.25
C PHE A 11 -2.34 6.85 -14.38
N VAL A 12 -3.62 7.09 -14.11
CA VAL A 12 -4.52 7.76 -15.07
C VAL A 12 -4.04 9.18 -15.39
N GLU A 13 -3.58 9.93 -14.39
CA GLU A 13 -3.05 11.28 -14.59
C GLU A 13 -1.73 11.27 -15.39
N ALA A 14 -0.82 10.33 -15.09
CA ALA A 14 0.41 10.19 -15.87
C ALA A 14 0.12 9.90 -17.35
N LEU A 15 -0.87 9.04 -17.64
CA LEU A 15 -1.35 8.78 -19.00
C LEU A 15 -1.85 10.07 -19.68
N HIS A 16 -2.65 10.87 -18.99
CA HIS A 16 -3.12 12.15 -19.54
C HIS A 16 -1.96 13.10 -19.89
N ARG A 17 -0.93 13.19 -19.03
CA ARG A 17 0.25 14.02 -19.29
C ARG A 17 1.05 13.57 -20.50
N GLY A 18 1.39 12.28 -20.56
CA GLY A 18 2.15 11.73 -21.67
C GLY A 18 1.43 11.96 -23.00
N PHE A 19 0.15 11.61 -23.07
CA PHE A 19 -0.61 11.72 -24.32
C PHE A 19 -0.94 13.16 -24.71
N ALA A 20 -1.03 14.10 -23.76
CA ALA A 20 -1.12 15.52 -24.07
C ALA A 20 0.15 16.05 -24.78
N GLU A 21 1.29 15.39 -24.60
CA GLU A 21 2.57 15.69 -25.24
C GLU A 21 2.90 14.75 -26.42
N GLU A 22 1.93 14.01 -26.93
CA GLU A 22 2.09 13.05 -28.04
C GLU A 22 3.18 11.97 -27.78
N ARG A 23 3.37 11.58 -26.51
CA ARG A 23 4.32 10.54 -26.09
C ARG A 23 3.70 9.55 -25.12
N GLU A 24 4.35 8.40 -24.94
CA GLU A 24 3.98 7.49 -23.85
C GLU A 24 4.34 8.11 -22.48
N PRO A 25 3.57 7.83 -21.42
CA PRO A 25 3.92 8.23 -20.07
C PRO A 25 5.21 7.52 -19.62
N THR A 26 5.98 8.22 -18.81
CA THR A 26 7.24 7.75 -18.26
C THR A 26 7.12 7.54 -16.75
N GLU A 27 8.10 6.84 -16.18
CA GLU A 27 8.21 6.70 -14.72
C GLU A 27 8.39 8.07 -14.03
N LEU A 28 8.97 9.05 -14.72
CA LEU A 28 9.12 10.41 -14.20
C LEU A 28 7.76 11.10 -14.06
N ASP A 29 6.89 11.02 -15.07
CA ASP A 29 5.54 11.59 -15.00
C ASP A 29 4.76 11.01 -13.81
N LEU A 30 4.86 9.69 -13.61
CA LEU A 30 4.22 9.03 -12.48
C LEU A 30 4.79 9.51 -11.14
N GLY A 31 6.12 9.68 -11.05
CA GLY A 31 6.78 10.22 -9.86
C GLY A 31 6.35 11.65 -9.54
N GLU A 32 6.24 12.51 -10.55
CA GLU A 32 5.78 13.89 -10.42
C GLU A 32 4.34 13.95 -9.93
N VAL A 33 3.43 13.20 -10.56
CA VAL A 33 2.02 13.12 -10.16
C VAL A 33 1.86 12.65 -8.71
N LEU A 34 2.64 11.65 -8.28
CA LEU A 34 2.60 11.17 -6.90
C LEU A 34 3.07 12.23 -5.90
N CYS A 35 4.02 13.07 -6.27
CA CYS A 35 4.55 14.16 -5.44
C CYS A 35 3.62 15.37 -5.32
N GLU A 36 2.69 15.55 -6.26
CA GLU A 36 1.74 16.67 -6.26
C GLU A 36 0.58 16.50 -5.28
N SER A 37 0.41 15.30 -4.71
CA SER A 37 -0.67 15.00 -3.77
C SER A 37 -0.13 14.58 -2.40
N VAL A 38 -0.88 14.92 -1.34
CA VAL A 38 -0.60 14.41 0.00
C VAL A 38 -1.35 13.09 0.18
N PRO A 39 -0.66 11.97 0.47
CA PRO A 39 -1.33 10.67 0.60
C PRO A 39 -2.38 10.66 1.71
N LEU A 40 -3.49 9.95 1.50
CA LEU A 40 -4.57 9.76 2.48
C LEU A 40 -4.06 9.12 3.77
N ALA A 41 -3.07 8.23 3.68
CA ALA A 41 -2.42 7.64 4.85
C ALA A 41 -1.78 8.68 5.78
N VAL A 42 -1.40 9.83 5.23
CA VAL A 42 -0.82 10.97 5.97
C VAL A 42 -1.91 11.94 6.37
N SER A 43 -2.70 12.45 5.42
CA SER A 43 -3.70 13.50 5.67
C SER A 43 -4.87 13.03 6.54
N MET A 44 -5.17 11.73 6.56
CA MET A 44 -6.25 11.13 7.37
C MET A 44 -5.72 10.13 8.40
N SER A 45 -4.47 10.30 8.83
CA SER A 45 -3.76 9.32 9.67
C SER A 45 -4.53 8.94 10.94
N GLU A 46 -5.11 9.92 11.65
CA GLU A 46 -5.86 9.70 12.89
C GLU A 46 -7.15 8.92 12.63
N SER A 47 -7.82 9.20 11.52
CA SER A 47 -9.05 8.51 11.12
C SER A 47 -8.80 7.06 10.76
N ILE A 48 -7.71 6.82 10.05
CA ILE A 48 -7.25 5.48 9.71
C ILE A 48 -6.88 4.72 10.99
N GLU A 49 -6.17 5.35 11.94
CA GLU A 49 -5.80 4.70 13.19
C GLU A 49 -7.02 4.34 14.04
N ARG A 50 -8.02 5.23 14.14
CA ARG A 50 -9.29 4.93 14.80
C ARG A 50 -9.99 3.73 14.16
N LEU A 51 -10.05 3.67 12.82
CA LEU A 51 -10.65 2.56 12.11
C LEU A 51 -9.89 1.25 12.34
N ARG A 52 -8.54 1.28 12.32
CA ARG A 52 -7.69 0.13 12.63
C ARG A 52 -7.94 -0.37 14.05
N HIS A 53 -8.06 0.53 15.01
CA HIS A 53 -8.38 0.18 16.39
C HIS A 53 -9.76 -0.50 16.47
N TRP A 54 -10.78 0.11 15.87
CA TRP A 54 -12.14 -0.43 15.84
C TRP A 54 -12.19 -1.84 15.22
N ALA A 55 -11.43 -2.08 14.15
CA ALA A 55 -11.41 -3.36 13.45
C ALA A 55 -10.80 -4.52 14.28
N LYS A 56 -10.03 -4.23 15.35
CA LYS A 56 -9.43 -5.26 16.21
C LYS A 56 -10.54 -6.11 16.85
N GLY A 57 -10.56 -7.40 16.51
CA GLY A 57 -11.58 -8.34 16.99
C GLY A 57 -12.95 -8.20 16.31
N ARG A 58 -13.11 -7.24 15.38
CA ARG A 58 -14.34 -7.02 14.61
C ARG A 58 -14.22 -7.39 13.14
N ALA A 59 -13.00 -7.48 12.61
CA ALA A 59 -12.73 -7.89 11.23
C ALA A 59 -11.81 -9.12 11.19
N ARG A 60 -11.97 -9.94 10.14
CA ARG A 60 -11.04 -11.03 9.84
C ARG A 60 -9.73 -10.46 9.33
N HIS A 61 -8.60 -10.93 9.85
CA HIS A 61 -7.29 -10.56 9.33
C HIS A 61 -7.14 -10.99 7.86
N ALA A 62 -6.60 -10.10 7.03
CA ALA A 62 -6.32 -10.37 5.62
C ALA A 62 -5.17 -11.37 5.44
N SER A 63 -4.20 -11.36 6.36
CA SER A 63 -3.07 -12.30 6.41
C SER A 63 -3.27 -13.33 7.54
N ALA A 64 -2.68 -14.52 7.35
CA ALA A 64 -2.53 -15.47 8.44
C ALA A 64 -1.60 -14.88 9.51
N LYS A 65 -1.89 -15.11 10.80
CA LYS A 65 -0.90 -14.85 11.84
C LYS A 65 0.31 -15.74 11.56
N GLU A 66 1.51 -15.16 11.49
CA GLU A 66 2.74 -15.94 11.52
C GLU A 66 2.69 -16.87 12.73
N THR A 67 2.54 -18.17 12.46
CA THR A 67 2.76 -19.18 13.48
C THR A 67 4.28 -19.28 13.59
N PRO A 68 4.89 -18.98 14.75
CA PRO A 68 6.33 -19.12 14.87
C PRO A 68 6.70 -20.54 14.48
N SER A 69 7.54 -20.67 13.45
CA SER A 69 8.05 -21.95 12.97
C SER A 69 8.53 -22.75 14.17
N ARG A 70 7.91 -23.91 14.41
CA ARG A 70 8.37 -24.88 15.41
C ARG A 70 9.76 -25.34 14.99
N ARG A 71 10.80 -24.61 15.44
CA ARG A 71 12.20 -24.96 15.25
C ARG A 71 12.36 -26.41 15.72
N GLY A 72 12.69 -27.29 14.77
CA GLY A 72 12.70 -28.74 14.97
C GLY A 72 13.49 -29.10 16.23
N ARG A 73 12.83 -29.81 17.15
CA ARG A 73 13.52 -30.47 18.26
C ARG A 73 14.51 -31.45 17.63
N LYS A 74 15.81 -31.15 17.71
CA LYS A 74 16.84 -32.13 17.36
C LYS A 74 16.67 -33.32 18.30
N LEU A 75 16.20 -34.45 17.76
CA LEU A 75 16.25 -35.72 18.46
C LEU A 75 17.72 -36.16 18.41
N ASN A 76 18.43 -36.04 19.54
CA ASN A 76 19.72 -36.67 19.68
C ASN A 76 19.48 -38.18 19.76
N LEU A 77 19.84 -38.88 18.69
CA LEU A 77 20.07 -40.32 18.71
C LEU A 77 21.53 -40.50 19.09
N GLY A 78 21.76 -41.13 20.25
CA GLY A 78 23.07 -41.46 20.77
C GLY A 78 23.78 -42.54 19.98
#